data_AF-A0A3S3LF87-F1
#
_entry.id   AF-A0A3S3LF87-F1
#
_cell.length_a   1.000
_cell.length_b   1.000
_cell.length_c   1.000
_cell.angle_alpha   90.00
_cell.angle_beta   90.00
_cell.angle_gamma   90.00
#
_symmetry.space_group_name_H-M   'P 1'
#
loop_
_entity.id
_entity.type
_entity.pdbx_description
1 polymer ?
#
loop_
_entity_poly.entity_id
_entity_poly.type
_entity_poly.pdbx_seq_one_letter_code
_entity_poly.pdbx_strand_id
1 'polypeptide(L)'
;MSYSVDPPHLLGISERVSRSLDELHEIALSLRRCMDATARALTRAMPAHAAFVEVAGPRVDLAERIVARGRAAVSALQSAVVAYLTADEEMAATVADAGAVIGNPFDPILFGKRRV
;
A
#
# COMPACT_ATOMS: atom_id res chain seq x y z
N MET A 1 14.21 -18.31 12.52
CA MET A 1 12.77 -18.03 12.65
C MET A 1 12.31 -17.35 11.37
N SER A 2 11.78 -18.11 10.42
CA SER A 2 11.17 -17.52 9.22
C SER A 2 9.78 -17.04 9.58
N TYR A 3 9.61 -15.73 9.76
CA TYR A 3 8.29 -15.11 9.73
C TYR A 3 7.83 -15.11 8.27
N SER A 4 7.37 -16.25 7.76
CA SER A 4 6.58 -16.27 6.54
C SER A 4 5.26 -15.59 6.88
N VAL A 5 5.18 -14.28 6.67
CA VAL A 5 3.91 -13.58 6.84
C VAL A 5 2.97 -14.14 5.79
N ASP A 6 1.90 -14.79 6.25
CA ASP A 6 0.94 -15.45 5.39
C ASP A 6 0.33 -14.42 4.42
N PRO A 7 0.40 -14.61 3.09
CA PRO A 7 -0.08 -13.62 2.10
C PRO A 7 -1.50 -13.08 2.34
N PRO A 8 -2.48 -13.91 2.78
CA PRO A 8 -3.82 -13.42 3.12
C PRO A 8 -3.83 -12.39 4.26
N HIS A 9 -2.91 -12.54 5.23
CA HIS A 9 -2.79 -11.65 6.37
C HIS A 9 -2.23 -10.27 5.96
N LEU A 10 -1.27 -10.24 5.04
CA LEU A 10 -0.75 -9.01 4.46
C LEU A 10 -1.82 -8.26 3.67
N LEU A 11 -2.63 -8.97 2.88
CA LEU A 11 -3.75 -8.38 2.15
C LEU A 11 -4.75 -7.74 3.10
N GLY A 12 -5.16 -8.45 4.16
CA GLY A 12 -6.09 -7.93 5.17
C GLY A 12 -5.54 -6.71 5.93
N ILE A 13 -4.24 -6.66 6.22
CA ILE A 13 -3.62 -5.46 6.82
C ILE A 13 -3.64 -4.31 5.82
N SER A 14 -3.23 -4.55 4.58
CA SER A 14 -3.15 -3.51 3.56
C SER A 14 -4.52 -2.86 3.25
N GLU A 15 -5.58 -3.66 3.19
CA GLU A 15 -6.94 -3.17 2.97
C GLU A 15 -7.44 -2.31 4.15
N ARG A 16 -7.19 -2.76 5.39
CA ARG A 16 -7.54 -1.98 6.58
C ARG A 16 -6.78 -0.66 6.64
N VAL A 17 -5.49 -0.67 6.31
CA VAL A 17 -4.67 0.54 6.27
C VAL A 17 -5.16 1.48 5.17
N SER A 18 -5.48 0.97 3.98
CA SER A 18 -6.04 1.78 2.89
C SER A 18 -7.34 2.45 3.31
N ARG A 19 -8.28 1.67 3.85
CA ARG A 19 -9.57 2.17 4.34
C ARG A 19 -9.39 3.24 5.42
N SER A 20 -8.50 2.99 6.39
CA SER A 20 -8.19 3.96 7.43
C SER A 20 -7.60 5.26 6.88
N LEU A 21 -6.74 5.19 5.85
CA LEU A 21 -6.18 6.38 5.21
C LEU A 21 -7.21 7.16 4.40
N ASP A 22 -8.15 6.48 3.76
CA ASP A 22 -9.27 7.11 3.05
C ASP A 22 -10.21 7.83 4.04
N GLU A 23 -10.52 7.20 5.18
CA GLU A 23 -11.26 7.83 6.27
C GLU A 23 -10.52 9.06 6.83
N LEU A 24 -9.21 8.93 7.08
CA LEU A 24 -8.39 10.05 7.55
C LEU A 24 -8.31 11.19 6.52
N HIS A 25 -8.37 10.87 5.23
CA HIS A 25 -8.41 11.87 4.17
C HIS A 25 -9.70 12.68 4.20
N GLU A 26 -10.84 12.01 4.32
CA GLU A 26 -12.13 12.68 4.46
C GLU A 26 -12.19 13.55 5.72
N ILE A 27 -11.64 13.06 6.83
CA ILE A 27 -11.52 13.84 8.08
C ILE A 27 -10.64 15.08 7.87
N ALA A 28 -9.49 14.95 7.20
CA ALA A 28 -8.60 16.09 6.92
C ALA A 28 -9.29 17.14 6.03
N LEU A 29 -10.01 16.71 4.98
CA LEU A 29 -10.80 17.61 4.13
C LEU A 29 -11.93 18.30 4.92
N SER A 30 -12.61 17.57 5.80
CA SER A 30 -13.62 18.13 6.69
C SER A 30 -13.04 19.17 7.63
N LEU A 31 -11.87 18.88 8.22
CA LEU A 31 -11.15 19.80 9.10
C LEU A 31 -10.76 21.10 8.37
N ARG A 32 -10.28 21.01 7.13
CA ARG A 32 -10.01 22.17 6.27
C ARG A 32 -11.26 23.01 6.04
N ARG A 33 -12.37 22.38 5.66
CA ARG A 33 -13.65 23.07 5.44
C ARG A 33 -14.13 23.77 6.71
N CYS A 34 -14.01 23.12 7.87
CA CYS A 34 -14.33 23.72 9.16
C CYS A 34 -13.43 24.92 9.47
N MET A 35 -12.11 24.78 9.28
CA MET A 35 -11.16 25.88 9.45
C MET A 35 -11.51 27.08 8.56
N ASP A 36 -11.81 26.85 7.29
CA ASP A 36 -12.19 27.91 6.35
C ASP A 36 -13.52 28.58 6.75
N ALA A 37 -14.47 27.81 7.29
CA ALA A 37 -15.73 28.34 7.79
C ALA A 37 -15.52 29.21 9.04
N THR A 38 -14.70 28.75 9.99
CA THR A 38 -14.35 29.50 11.20
C THR A 38 -13.55 30.76 10.87
N ALA A 39 -12.56 30.66 9.99
CA ALA A 39 -11.78 31.80 9.52
C ALA A 39 -12.70 32.87 8.90
N ARG A 40 -13.67 32.45 8.07
CA ARG A 40 -14.68 33.35 7.49
C ARG A 40 -15.58 33.98 8.56
N ALA A 41 -16.03 33.21 9.55
CA ALA A 41 -16.84 33.72 10.65
C ALA A 41 -16.09 34.78 11.49
N LEU A 42 -14.77 34.63 11.64
CA LEU A 42 -13.92 35.54 12.41
C LEU A 42 -13.46 36.78 11.63
N THR A 43 -13.79 36.93 10.34
CA THR A 43 -13.32 38.06 9.50
C THR A 43 -13.61 39.45 10.08
N ARG A 44 -14.68 39.60 10.87
CA ARG A 44 -15.02 40.87 11.55
C ARG A 44 -14.30 41.09 12.88
N ALA A 45 -13.60 40.08 13.38
CA ALA A 45 -12.80 40.08 14.59
C ALA A 45 -11.33 39.82 14.24
N MET A 46 -10.70 40.75 13.53
CA MET A 46 -9.35 40.65 12.98
C MET A 46 -8.28 40.03 13.92
N PRO A 47 -8.15 40.43 15.20
CA PRO A 47 -7.17 39.79 16.09
C PRO A 47 -7.47 38.32 16.37
N ALA A 48 -8.75 37.93 16.50
CA ALA A 48 -9.15 36.54 16.69
C ALA A 48 -8.97 35.72 15.40
N HIS A 49 -9.25 36.33 14.24
CA HIS A 49 -9.00 35.71 12.94
C HIS A 49 -7.52 35.40 12.74
N ALA A 50 -6.63 36.37 12.95
CA ALA A 50 -5.19 36.19 12.77
C ALA A 50 -4.65 35.08 13.69
N ALA A 51 -4.98 35.14 14.98
CA ALA A 51 -4.56 34.13 15.95
C ALA A 51 -5.11 32.73 15.60
N PHE A 52 -6.36 32.63 15.13
CA PHE A 52 -6.94 31.37 14.71
C PHE A 52 -6.23 30.78 13.49
N VAL A 53 -6.02 31.56 12.44
CA VAL A 53 -5.37 31.09 11.20
C VAL A 53 -3.93 30.68 11.46
N GLU A 54 -3.18 31.46 12.23
CA GLU A 54 -1.79 31.17 12.61
C GLU A 54 -1.66 29.82 13.34
N VAL A 55 -2.63 29.49 14.18
CA VAL A 55 -2.60 28.31 15.06
C VAL A 55 -3.24 27.09 14.41
N ALA A 56 -4.34 27.26 13.67
CA ALA A 56 -5.08 26.17 13.04
C ALA A 56 -4.50 25.77 11.69
N GLY A 57 -4.11 26.74 10.86
CA GLY A 57 -3.60 26.51 9.50
C GLY A 57 -2.48 25.46 9.43
N PRO A 58 -1.36 25.65 10.16
CA PRO A 58 -0.25 24.70 10.14
C PRO A 58 -0.63 23.29 10.60
N ARG A 59 -1.62 23.14 11.49
CA ARG A 59 -2.07 21.84 11.98
C ARG A 59 -2.92 21.10 10.96
N VAL A 60 -3.80 21.82 10.24
CA VAL A 60 -4.56 21.24 9.13
C VAL A 60 -3.62 20.85 8.00
N ASP A 61 -2.65 21.71 7.65
CA ASP A 61 -1.62 21.42 6.65
C ASP A 61 -0.80 20.17 7.03
N LEU A 62 -0.42 20.04 8.31
CA LEU A 62 0.29 18.86 8.81
C LEU A 62 -0.57 17.59 8.68
N ALA A 63 -1.85 17.65 9.05
CA ALA A 63 -2.77 16.52 8.94
C ALA A 63 -2.90 16.05 7.48
N GLU A 64 -3.10 16.98 6.54
CA GLU A 64 -3.17 16.65 5.11
C GLU A 64 -1.87 16.02 4.60
N ARG A 65 -0.71 16.54 5.01
CA ARG A 65 0.60 15.98 4.63
C ARG A 65 0.83 14.57 5.18
N ILE A 66 0.43 14.30 6.43
CA ILE A 66 0.54 12.97 7.03
C ILE A 66 -0.30 11.96 6.23
N VAL A 67 -1.55 12.32 5.90
CA VAL A 67 -2.43 11.47 5.10
C VAL A 67 -1.86 11.24 3.70
N ALA A 68 -1.41 12.30 3.02
CA ALA A 68 -0.82 12.19 1.70
C ALA A 68 0.42 11.28 1.69
N ARG A 69 1.29 11.43 2.71
CA ARG A 69 2.48 10.58 2.89
C ARG A 69 2.09 9.12 3.15
N GLY A 70 1.07 8.88 3.98
CA GLY A 70 0.54 7.54 4.26
C GLY A 70 0.03 6.85 2.99
N ARG A 71 -0.77 7.55 2.17
CA ARG A 71 -1.27 7.03 0.90
C ARG A 71 -0.15 6.72 -0.09
N ALA A 72 0.85 7.60 -0.18
CA ALA A 72 2.02 7.36 -1.03
C ALA A 72 2.80 6.11 -0.58
N ALA A 73 2.96 5.90 0.72
CA ALA A 73 3.64 4.72 1.25
C ALA A 73 2.86 3.42 0.93
N VAL A 74 1.54 3.42 1.08
CA VAL A 74 0.70 2.26 0.72
C VAL A 74 0.75 1.96 -0.78
N SER A 75 0.69 2.99 -1.62
CA SER A 75 0.81 2.83 -3.08
C SER A 75 2.18 2.25 -3.49
N ALA A 76 3.27 2.70 -2.85
CA ALA A 76 4.60 2.15 -3.06
C ALA A 76 4.69 0.68 -2.61
N LEU A 77 4.09 0.33 -1.46
CA LEU A 77 4.02 -1.06 -0.99
C LEU A 77 3.25 -1.97 -1.95
N GLN A 78 2.09 -1.52 -2.45
CA GLN A 78 1.31 -2.27 -3.45
C GLN A 78 2.14 -2.52 -4.71
N SER A 79 2.84 -1.49 -5.19
CA SER A 79 3.70 -1.60 -6.38
C SER A 79 4.83 -2.61 -6.16
N ALA A 80 5.47 -2.60 -4.98
CA ALA A 80 6.52 -3.55 -4.64
C ALA A 80 6.00 -4.99 -4.55
N VAL A 81 4.81 -5.20 -3.98
CA VAL A 81 4.19 -6.53 -3.90
C VAL A 81 3.86 -7.08 -5.29
N VAL A 82 3.28 -6.26 -6.19
CA VAL A 82 3.01 -6.67 -7.57
C VAL A 82 4.31 -7.01 -8.31
N ALA A 83 5.35 -6.19 -8.17
CA ALA A 83 6.66 -6.45 -8.77
C ALA A 83 7.29 -7.76 -8.26
N TYR A 84 7.10 -8.08 -6.97
CA TYR A 84 7.57 -9.35 -6.40
C TYR A 84 6.82 -10.55 -6.97
N LEU A 85 5.48 -10.48 -7.02
CA LEU A 85 4.65 -11.58 -7.53
C LEU A 85 4.90 -11.85 -9.02
N THR A 86 5.05 -10.79 -9.82
CA THR A 86 5.38 -10.91 -11.24
C THR A 86 6.76 -11.55 -11.45
N ALA A 87 7.77 -11.16 -10.67
CA ALA A 87 9.08 -11.79 -10.73
C ALA A 87 9.04 -13.29 -10.33
N ASP A 88 8.21 -13.66 -9.36
CA ASP A 88 8.02 -15.05 -8.93
C ASP A 88 7.34 -15.89 -10.03
N GLU A 89 6.32 -15.35 -10.68
CA GLU A 89 5.65 -15.96 -11.83
C GLU A 89 6.60 -16.16 -13.02
N GLU A 90 7.42 -15.18 -13.34
CA GLU A 90 8.46 -15.27 -14.39
C GLU A 90 9.51 -16.34 -14.04
N MET A 91 9.94 -16.41 -12.78
CA MET A 91 10.87 -17.44 -12.31
C MET A 91 10.25 -18.84 -12.41
N ALA A 92 8.99 -19.00 -12.00
CA ALA A 92 8.28 -20.28 -12.12
C ALA A 92 8.15 -20.72 -13.58
N ALA A 93 7.82 -19.80 -14.49
CA ALA A 93 7.71 -20.07 -15.92
C ALA A 93 9.05 -20.48 -16.54
N THR A 94 10.14 -19.76 -16.23
CA THR A 94 11.48 -20.08 -16.74
C THR A 94 12.00 -21.42 -16.23
N VAL A 95 11.74 -21.78 -14.97
CA VAL A 95 12.10 -23.09 -14.41
C VAL A 95 11.30 -24.22 -15.05
N ALA A 96 9.99 -24.01 -15.27
CA ALA A 96 9.16 -25.00 -15.95
C ALA A 96 9.60 -25.24 -17.40
N ASP A 97 9.95 -24.17 -18.12
CA ASP A 97 10.46 -24.24 -19.49
C ASP A 97 11.84 -24.93 -19.54
N ALA A 98 12.75 -24.58 -18.63
CA ALA A 98 14.04 -25.26 -18.50
C ALA A 98 13.88 -26.76 -18.19
N GLY A 99 12.92 -27.14 -17.34
CA GLY A 99 12.60 -28.53 -17.04
C GLY A 99 12.00 -29.29 -18.24
N ALA A 100 11.22 -28.61 -19.07
CA ALA A 100 10.69 -29.17 -20.32
C ALA A 100 11.78 -29.36 -21.38
N VAL A 101 12.72 -28.42 -21.50
CA VAL A 101 13.86 -28.47 -22.45
C VAL A 101 14.88 -29.54 -22.06
N ILE A 102 15.12 -29.76 -20.77
CA ILE A 102 16.06 -30.79 -20.29
C ILE A 102 15.48 -32.21 -20.45
N GLY A 103 14.17 -32.34 -20.68
CA GLY A 103 13.44 -33.61 -20.64
C GLY A 103 13.37 -34.12 -19.20
N ASN A 104 12.19 -34.57 -18.76
CA ASN A 104 12.01 -35.02 -17.37
C ASN A 104 13.06 -36.10 -17.01
N PRO A 105 14.03 -35.82 -16.11
CA PRO A 105 15.07 -36.79 -15.75
C PRO A 105 14.49 -38.00 -14.99
N PHE A 106 13.21 -37.90 -14.58
CA PHE A 106 12.42 -38.96 -13.98
C PHE A 106 11.28 -39.39 -14.91
N ASP A 107 11.60 -39.84 -16.12
CA ASP A 107 10.63 -40.55 -16.97
C ASP A 107 10.48 -42.01 -16.49
N PRO A 108 9.36 -42.40 -15.84
CA PRO A 108 9.15 -43.76 -15.35
C PRO A 108 9.13 -44.82 -16.47
N ILE A 109 8.93 -44.42 -17.74
CA ILE A 109 8.97 -45.32 -18.89
C ILE A 109 10.40 -45.79 -19.20
N LEU A 110 11.42 -44.98 -18.88
CA LEU A 110 12.84 -45.33 -19.05
C LEU A 110 13.33 -46.34 -17.99
N PHE A 111 12.79 -46.27 -16.77
CA PHE A 111 13.14 -47.20 -15.69
C PHE A 111 12.62 -48.63 -15.90
N GLY A 112 11.59 -48.82 -16.74
CA GLY A 112 10.98 -50.14 -17.00
C GLY A 112 11.63 -50.98 -18.11
N LYS A 113 12.58 -50.45 -18.90
CA LYS A 113 13.11 -51.13 -20.09
C LYS A 113 14.47 -51.82 -19.93
N ARG A 114 15.12 -51.77 -18.75
CA ARG A 114 16.26 -52.65 -18.45
C ARG A 114 15.75 -54.00 -17.94
N ARG A 115 15.40 -54.90 -18.86
CA ARG A 115 15.31 -56.34 -18.57
C ARG A 115 16.74 -56.89 -18.50
N VAL A 116 17.05 -57.50 -17.35
CA VAL A 116 18.15 -58.45 -17.14
C VAL A 116 17.90 -59.71 -17.97
#